data_AF-A0A2T1APM2-F1
#
_entry.id   AF-A0A2T1APM2-F1
#
_cell.length_a   1.000
_cell.length_b   1.000
_cell.length_c   1.000
_cell.angle_alpha   90.00
_cell.angle_beta   90.00
_cell.angle_gamma   90.00
#
_symmetry.space_group_name_H-M   'P 1'
#
loop_
_entity.id
_entity.type
_entity.pdbx_description
1 polymer ?
#
loop_
_entity_poly.entity_id
_entity_poly.type
_entity_poly.pdbx_seq_one_letter_code
_entity_poly.pdbx_strand_id
1 'polypeptide(L)'
;MTCPPDKNNTPTRPSLSVDWEVYAAMLEDSDMPLDDQKELIETLWSIVVMFVDLGYDVKPTTQICGEDQEALEDDSTDLVSLLNNELAQTRAEEDQWQD
;
A
#
# COMPACT_ATOMS: atom_id res chain seq x y z
N MET A 1 -17.46 -26.18 -35.80
CA MET A 1 -16.44 -26.84 -34.96
C MET A 1 -16.07 -25.84 -33.86
N THR A 2 -16.77 -25.87 -32.73
CA THR A 2 -16.43 -25.06 -31.55
C THR A 2 -15.90 -26.02 -30.49
N CYS A 3 -14.63 -25.84 -30.12
CA CYS A 3 -14.00 -26.65 -29.08
C CYS A 3 -14.68 -26.37 -27.72
N PRO A 4 -14.84 -27.38 -26.85
CA PRO A 4 -15.38 -27.19 -25.51
C PRO A 4 -14.43 -26.31 -24.68
N PRO A 5 -14.94 -25.42 -23.81
CA PRO A 5 -14.09 -24.68 -22.88
C PRO A 5 -13.43 -25.66 -21.90
N ASP A 6 -12.10 -25.60 -21.84
CA ASP A 6 -11.27 -26.40 -20.94
C ASP A 6 -11.55 -25.98 -19.50
N LYS A 7 -12.18 -26.86 -18.72
CA LYS A 7 -12.70 -26.57 -17.37
C LYS A 7 -11.59 -26.46 -16.31
N ASN A 8 -10.36 -26.73 -16.70
CA ASN A 8 -9.21 -26.89 -15.80
C ASN A 8 -8.31 -25.65 -15.72
N ASN A 9 -8.64 -24.57 -16.45
CA ASN A 9 -7.85 -23.34 -16.45
C ASN A 9 -8.58 -22.17 -15.78
N THR A 10 -9.16 -22.42 -14.59
CA THR A 10 -9.55 -21.33 -13.72
C THR A 10 -8.31 -20.87 -12.96
N PRO A 11 -7.76 -19.68 -13.22
CA PRO A 11 -6.62 -19.18 -12.47
C PRO A 11 -7.00 -19.14 -10.98
N THR A 12 -6.32 -19.94 -10.17
CA THR A 12 -6.42 -19.86 -8.72
C THR A 12 -5.85 -18.50 -8.32
N ARG A 13 -6.71 -17.61 -7.84
CA ARG A 13 -6.25 -16.31 -7.32
C ARG A 13 -5.39 -16.60 -6.08
N PRO A 14 -4.14 -16.14 -6.04
CA PRO A 14 -3.34 -16.25 -4.83
C PRO A 14 -4.04 -15.48 -3.70
N SER A 15 -4.22 -16.12 -2.56
CA SER A 15 -4.72 -15.46 -1.35
C SER A 15 -3.54 -14.82 -0.63
N LEU A 16 -3.60 -13.51 -0.43
CA LEU A 16 -2.67 -12.78 0.41
C LEU A 16 -3.18 -12.86 1.86
N SER A 17 -2.30 -13.24 2.80
CA SER A 17 -2.56 -13.20 4.24
C SER A 17 -1.49 -12.41 4.97
N VAL A 18 -1.86 -11.72 6.05
CA VAL A 18 -0.93 -11.01 6.95
C VAL A 18 -0.75 -11.80 8.25
N ASP A 19 0.48 -11.89 8.72
CA ASP A 19 0.81 -12.36 10.06
C ASP A 19 1.01 -11.15 10.97
N TRP A 20 0.00 -10.82 11.77
CA TRP A 20 0.01 -9.63 12.61
C TRP A 20 1.09 -9.68 13.70
N GLU A 21 1.46 -10.87 14.19
CA GLU A 21 2.41 -11.02 15.30
C GLU A 21 3.80 -10.51 14.92
N VAL A 22 4.19 -10.69 13.66
CA VAL A 22 5.46 -10.20 13.12
C VAL A 22 5.54 -8.67 13.18
N TYR A 23 4.42 -7.98 12.95
CA TYR A 23 4.35 -6.53 12.95
C TYR A 23 4.07 -5.95 14.34
N ALA A 24 3.42 -6.70 15.22
CA ALA A 24 3.23 -6.29 16.62
C ALA A 24 4.57 -6.05 17.33
N ALA A 25 5.60 -6.84 17.01
CA ALA A 25 6.96 -6.62 17.52
C ALA A 25 7.53 -5.23 17.15
N MET A 26 7.08 -4.64 16.04
CA MET A 26 7.49 -3.28 15.63
C MET A 26 6.70 -2.17 16.35
N LEU A 27 5.62 -2.53 17.04
CA LEU A 27 4.73 -1.63 17.79
C LEU A 27 4.91 -1.76 19.31
N GLU A 28 5.85 -2.57 19.79
CA GLU A 28 6.12 -2.79 21.22
C GLU A 28 6.47 -1.50 21.98
N ASP A 29 7.14 -0.55 21.32
CA ASP A 29 7.50 0.75 21.89
C ASP A 29 6.33 1.75 21.92
N SER A 30 5.17 1.39 21.35
CA SER A 30 3.98 2.24 21.38
C SER A 30 3.21 2.06 22.70
N ASP A 31 2.66 3.15 23.26
CA ASP A 31 1.76 3.11 24.42
C ASP A 31 0.37 2.54 24.09
N MET A 32 0.25 1.78 22.99
CA MET A 32 -1.00 1.27 22.44
C MET A 32 -1.33 -0.12 23.01
N PRO A 33 -2.58 -0.39 23.42
CA PRO A 33 -3.04 -1.74 23.77
C PRO A 33 -2.86 -2.75 22.63
N LEU A 34 -2.65 -4.03 22.97
CA LEU A 34 -2.44 -5.10 21.97
C LEU A 34 -3.60 -5.22 20.98
N ASP A 35 -4.83 -5.06 21.44
CA ASP A 35 -6.03 -5.13 20.59
C ASP A 35 -6.02 -4.01 19.54
N ASP A 36 -5.62 -2.80 19.92
CA ASP A 36 -5.52 -1.64 19.04
C ASP A 36 -4.35 -1.80 18.03
N GLN A 37 -3.22 -2.39 18.47
CA GLN A 37 -2.09 -2.70 17.57
C GLN A 37 -2.51 -3.68 16.48
N LYS A 38 -3.29 -4.70 16.86
CA LYS A 38 -3.83 -5.67 15.93
C LYS A 38 -4.81 -5.02 14.96
N GLU A 39 -5.75 -4.20 15.47
CA GLU A 39 -6.73 -3.49 14.64
C GLU A 39 -6.02 -2.58 13.62
N LEU A 40 -4.95 -1.89 14.01
CA LEU A 40 -4.13 -1.09 13.13
C LEU A 40 -3.53 -1.93 11.98
N ILE A 41 -2.90 -3.05 12.29
CA ILE A 41 -2.26 -3.92 11.29
C ILE A 41 -3.30 -4.52 10.34
N GLU A 42 -4.43 -4.99 10.87
CA GLU A 42 -5.53 -5.52 10.05
C GLU A 42 -6.14 -4.45 9.14
N THR A 43 -6.27 -3.22 9.62
CA THR A 43 -6.76 -2.08 8.84
C THR A 43 -5.79 -1.73 7.70
N LEU A 44 -4.49 -1.64 7.99
CA LEU A 44 -3.48 -1.38 6.96
C LEU A 44 -3.46 -2.49 5.91
N TRP A 45 -3.60 -3.75 6.34
CA TRP A 45 -3.68 -4.88 5.42
C TRP A 45 -4.92 -4.84 4.53
N SER A 46 -6.08 -4.46 5.07
CA SER A 46 -7.30 -4.25 4.29
C SER A 46 -7.08 -3.24 3.16
N ILE A 47 -6.39 -2.13 3.46
CA ILE A 47 -6.03 -1.12 2.45
C ILE A 47 -5.11 -1.73 1.37
N VAL A 48 -4.09 -2.52 1.74
CA VAL A 48 -3.22 -3.21 0.77
C VAL A 48 -4.01 -4.14 -0.13
N VAL A 49 -4.94 -4.92 0.43
CA VAL A 49 -5.82 -5.82 -0.34
C VAL A 49 -6.72 -5.04 -1.29
N MET A 50 -7.24 -3.87 -0.87
CA MET A 50 -8.02 -3.01 -1.76
C MET A 50 -7.22 -2.55 -2.99
N PHE A 51 -5.93 -2.24 -2.84
CA PHE A 51 -5.06 -1.93 -3.98
C PHE A 51 -4.89 -3.15 -4.89
N VAL A 52 -4.74 -4.36 -4.33
CA VAL A 52 -4.67 -5.59 -5.14
C VAL A 52 -5.98 -5.86 -5.89
N ASP A 53 -7.13 -5.62 -5.25
CA ASP A 53 -8.44 -5.77 -5.88
C ASP A 53 -8.66 -4.77 -7.03
N LEU A 54 -8.07 -3.57 -6.93
CA LEU A 54 -8.05 -2.58 -8.01
C LEU A 54 -7.11 -2.96 -9.16
N GLY A 55 -6.34 -4.04 -9.03
CA GLY A 55 -5.43 -4.56 -10.05
C GLY A 55 -3.98 -4.12 -9.90
N TYR A 56 -3.60 -3.50 -8.78
CA TYR A 56 -2.21 -3.19 -8.49
C TYR A 56 -1.47 -4.43 -7.99
N ASP A 57 -0.24 -4.62 -8.46
CA ASP A 57 0.61 -5.73 -8.06
C ASP A 57 1.50 -5.33 -6.88
N VAL A 58 1.60 -6.19 -5.86
CA VAL A 58 2.47 -5.95 -4.69
C VAL A 58 3.87 -6.44 -5.05
N LYS A 59 4.65 -5.57 -5.68
CA LYS A 59 6.04 -5.86 -6.05
C LYS A 59 7.00 -5.49 -4.90
N PRO A 60 7.92 -6.38 -4.51
CA PRO A 60 8.96 -6.06 -3.54
C PRO A 60 9.77 -4.84 -4.00
N THR A 61 9.90 -3.84 -3.13
CA THR A 61 10.61 -2.58 -3.38
C THR A 61 12.13 -2.74 -3.51
N THR A 62 12.68 -3.95 -3.46
CA THR A 62 14.11 -4.20 -3.71
C THR A 62 14.56 -3.77 -5.12
N GLN A 63 13.64 -3.45 -6.03
CA GLN A 63 13.94 -2.83 -7.33
C GLN A 63 13.99 -1.29 -7.29
N ILE A 64 13.74 -0.64 -6.15
CA ILE A 64 13.69 0.83 -6.02
C ILE A 64 14.91 1.37 -5.27
N CYS A 65 15.83 0.50 -4.85
CA CYS A 65 17.13 0.91 -4.31
C CYS A 65 18.11 1.19 -5.48
N GLY A 66 17.85 2.26 -6.22
CA GLY A 66 18.87 2.99 -7.00
C GLY A 66 19.79 2.17 -7.91
N GLU A 67 19.29 1.12 -8.58
CA GLU A 67 19.88 0.68 -9.85
C GLU A 67 19.13 1.43 -10.95
N ASP A 68 19.89 2.10 -11.82
CA ASP A 68 19.44 3.26 -12.60
C ASP A 68 18.13 3.03 -13.36
N GLN A 69 17.13 3.82 -12.99
CA GLN A 69 15.83 3.87 -13.65
C GLN A 69 16.01 4.47 -15.04
N GLU A 70 16.13 3.61 -16.05
CA GLU A 70 15.90 4.02 -17.42
C GLU A 70 14.48 4.63 -17.48
N ALA A 71 14.45 5.91 -17.81
CA ALA A 71 13.30 6.79 -17.73
C ALA A 71 12.05 6.17 -18.36
N LEU A 72 11.08 5.80 -17.54
CA LEU A 72 9.69 5.82 -17.97
C LEU A 72 9.18 7.22 -17.64
N GLU A 73 9.28 8.07 -18.65
CA GLU A 73 8.51 9.29 -18.80
C GLU A 73 7.03 8.90 -18.74
N ASP A 74 6.43 8.91 -17.56
CA ASP A 74 5.00 9.12 -17.43
C ASP A 74 4.77 10.00 -16.20
N ASP A 75 4.22 11.18 -16.46
CA ASP A 75 3.98 12.31 -15.56
C ASP A 75 2.86 12.00 -14.55
N SER A 76 2.98 10.87 -13.87
CA SER A 76 2.12 10.47 -12.78
C SER A 76 2.79 10.94 -11.50
N THR A 77 2.43 12.15 -11.04
CA THR A 77 2.67 12.55 -9.66
C THR A 77 2.20 11.40 -8.75
N ASP A 78 3.14 10.69 -8.12
CA ASP A 78 2.79 9.55 -7.27
C ASP A 78 1.82 10.02 -6.19
N LEU A 79 0.82 9.19 -5.85
CA LEU A 79 -0.21 9.50 -4.85
C LEU A 79 0.43 9.90 -3.51
N VAL A 80 1.59 9.31 -3.18
CA VAL A 80 2.38 9.67 -2.00
C VAL A 80 2.90 11.11 -2.09
N SER A 81 3.35 11.55 -3.27
CA SER A 81 3.79 12.93 -3.49
C SER A 81 2.61 13.92 -3.47
N LEU A 82 1.44 13.54 -4.00
CA LEU A 82 0.22 14.34 -3.87
C LEU A 82 -0.20 14.53 -2.41
N LEU A 83 -0.22 13.45 -1.62
CA LEU A 83 -0.54 13.48 -0.19
C LEU A 83 0.47 14.32 0.62
N ASN A 84 1.76 14.15 0.35
CA ASN A 84 2.80 14.94 1.02
C ASN A 84 2.68 16.43 0.71
N ASN A 85 2.36 16.78 -0.55
CA ASN A 85 2.19 18.17 -0.96
C ASN A 85 0.93 18.80 -0.35
N GLU A 86 -0.16 18.03 -0.22
CA GLU A 86 -1.41 18.50 0.41
C GLU A 86 -1.25 18.71 1.93
N LEU A 87 -0.53 17.81 2.61
CA LEU A 87 -0.19 17.98 4.03
C LEU A 87 0.77 19.16 4.26
N ALA A 88 1.66 19.43 3.31
CA ALA A 88 2.54 20.58 3.35
C ALA A 88 1.79 21.91 3.11
N GLN A 89 0.81 21.92 2.20
CA GLN A 89 -0.03 23.09 1.93
C GLN A 89 -0.91 23.46 3.13
N THR A 90 -1.59 22.47 3.72
CA THR A 90 -2.47 22.70 4.88
C THR A 90 -1.72 23.30 6.07
N ARG A 91 -0.50 22.83 6.36
CA ARG A 91 0.36 23.43 7.40
C ARG A 91 0.81 24.86 7.07
N ALA A 92 1.12 25.14 5.82
CA ALA A 92 1.55 26.48 5.40
C ALA A 92 0.40 27.50 5.45
N GLU A 93 -0.84 27.05 5.21
CA GLU A 93 -2.04 27.90 5.30
C GLU A 93 -2.42 28.24 6.75
N GLU A 94 -2.17 27.35 7.72
CA GLU A 94 -2.45 27.58 9.14
C GLU A 94 -1.51 28.62 9.80
N ASP A 95 -0.25 28.71 9.35
CA ASP A 95 0.72 29.70 9.82
C ASP A 95 0.45 31.12 9.27
N GLN A 96 -0.26 31.24 8.14
CA GLN A 96 -0.53 32.53 7.49
C GLN A 96 -1.67 33.33 8.17
N TRP A 97 -2.49 32.70 9.01
CA TRP A 97 -3.62 33.34 9.70
C TRP A 97 -3.35 33.67 11.18
N GLN A 98 -2.10 33.54 11.66
CA GLN A 98 -1.71 33.78 13.06
C GLN A 98 -0.99 35.12 13.32
N ASP A 99 -0.99 36.07 12.37
CA ASP A 99 -0.51 37.46 12.56
C ASP A 99 -1.68 38.46 12.69
#